data_AF-J9GR15-F1
#
_entry.id   AF-J9GR15-F1
#
_cell.length_a   1.000
_cell.length_b   1.000
_cell.length_c   1.000
_cell.angle_alpha   90.00
_cell.angle_beta   90.00
_cell.angle_gamma   90.00
#
_symmetry.space_group_name_H-M   'P 1'
#
loop_
_entity.id
_entity.type
_entity.pdbx_description
1 polymer ?
#
loop_
_entity_poly.entity_id
_entity_poly.type
_entity_poly.pdbx_seq_one_letter_code
_entity_poly.pdbx_strand_id
1 'polypeptide(L)'
;MNGVPETKLCTKCMKYKPYSEFYLSKEYRWSSWCKECQYEDSRKRIGPYRATSKHERTHKWTDAQEAALKALYPTKTGLELSAELGLSTNAIYAKAREFGLKKYTHREY
;
A
#
# COMPACT_ATOMS: atom_id res chain seq x y z
N MET A 1 -30.15 22.16 -35.26
CA MET A 1 -29.45 21.80 -34.01
C MET A 1 -29.02 20.35 -34.17
N ASN A 2 -27.75 20.09 -34.50
CA ASN A 2 -27.26 18.72 -34.66
C ASN A 2 -27.06 18.13 -33.26
N GLY A 3 -28.00 17.29 -32.83
CA GLY A 3 -27.96 16.62 -31.53
C GLY A 3 -26.73 15.75 -31.43
N VAL A 4 -25.87 16.03 -30.45
CA VAL A 4 -24.81 15.09 -30.08
C VAL A 4 -25.50 13.78 -29.72
N PRO A 5 -25.16 12.65 -30.37
CA PRO A 5 -25.81 11.39 -30.04
C PRO A 5 -25.57 11.11 -28.55
N GLU A 6 -26.62 10.99 -27.75
CA GLU A 6 -26.50 10.78 -26.30
C GLU A 6 -25.79 9.46 -25.95
N THR A 7 -25.64 8.59 -26.94
CA THR A 7 -25.05 7.26 -26.84
C THR A 7 -23.86 7.07 -27.79
N LYS A 8 -22.95 6.18 -27.37
CA LYS A 8 -21.76 5.74 -28.10
C LYS A 8 -21.72 4.22 -28.12
N LEU A 9 -21.24 3.63 -29.21
CA LEU A 9 -21.00 2.19 -29.33
C LEU A 9 -19.71 1.80 -28.57
N CYS A 10 -19.82 0.84 -27.65
CA CYS A 10 -18.67 0.17 -27.07
C CYS A 10 -18.11 -0.86 -28.07
N THR A 11 -16.86 -0.71 -28.51
CA THR A 11 -16.26 -1.64 -29.49
C THR A 11 -15.83 -3.00 -28.89
N LYS A 12 -15.92 -3.16 -27.57
CA LYS A 12 -15.66 -4.45 -26.90
C LYS A 12 -16.91 -5.34 -26.84
N CYS A 13 -18.04 -4.79 -26.40
CA CYS A 13 -19.29 -5.55 -26.22
C CYS A 13 -20.37 -5.26 -27.26
N MET A 14 -20.10 -4.36 -28.22
CA MET A 14 -21.00 -3.99 -29.33
C MET A 14 -22.36 -3.44 -28.90
N LYS A 15 -22.45 -2.83 -27.71
CA LYS A 15 -23.66 -2.20 -27.18
C LYS A 15 -23.56 -0.68 -27.26
N TYR A 16 -24.64 -0.01 -27.65
CA TYR A 16 -24.80 1.42 -27.47
C TYR A 16 -25.05 1.72 -25.99
N LYS A 17 -24.22 2.60 -25.41
CA LYS A 17 -24.34 3.05 -24.02
C LYS A 17 -24.23 4.57 -23.97
N PRO A 18 -24.79 5.27 -22.97
CA PRO A 18 -24.62 6.71 -22.84
C PRO A 18 -23.15 7.08 -22.63
N TYR A 19 -22.72 8.28 -23.03
CA TYR A 19 -21.33 8.72 -22.86
C TYR A 19 -20.83 8.65 -21.40
N SER A 20 -21.73 8.84 -20.44
CA SER A 20 -21.46 8.67 -19.01
C SER A 20 -20.94 7.28 -18.65
N GLU A 21 -21.21 6.25 -19.47
CA GLU A 21 -20.73 4.88 -19.29
C GLU A 21 -19.36 4.62 -19.93
N PHE A 22 -18.68 5.67 -20.40
CA PHE A 22 -17.32 5.62 -20.92
C PHE A 22 -16.41 6.50 -20.04
N TYR A 23 -15.14 6.13 -19.90
CA TYR A 23 -14.17 7.01 -19.25
C TYR A 23 -13.80 8.16 -20.21
N LEU A 24 -13.71 9.38 -19.67
CA LEU A 24 -13.20 10.56 -20.37
C LEU A 24 -11.69 10.64 -20.17
N SER A 25 -10.91 10.65 -21.26
CA SER A 25 -9.46 10.80 -21.17
C SER A 25 -9.07 12.24 -20.77
N LYS A 26 -7.80 12.43 -20.43
CA LYS A 26 -7.23 13.77 -20.15
C LYS A 26 -7.33 14.73 -21.33
N GLU A 27 -7.49 14.21 -22.55
CA GLU A 27 -7.69 14.98 -23.79
C GLU A 27 -9.17 15.13 -24.13
N TYR A 28 -10.06 14.95 -23.14
CA TYR A 28 -11.51 15.03 -23.31
C TYR A 28 -12.07 14.08 -24.39
N ARG A 29 -11.37 12.98 -24.68
CA ARG A 29 -11.81 11.94 -25.60
C ARG A 29 -12.44 10.80 -24.81
N TRP A 30 -13.70 10.48 -25.11
CA TRP A 30 -14.36 9.30 -24.56
C TRP A 30 -13.69 8.02 -25.06
N SER A 31 -13.42 7.10 -24.13
CA SER A 31 -12.89 5.78 -24.47
C SER A 31 -13.78 5.06 -25.48
N SER A 32 -13.18 4.19 -26.29
CA SER A 32 -13.90 3.30 -27.21
C SER A 32 -14.59 2.14 -26.50
N TRP A 33 -14.21 1.84 -25.25
CA TRP A 33 -14.78 0.78 -24.42
C TRP A 33 -15.55 1.37 -23.23
N CYS A 34 -16.71 0.81 -22.92
CA CYS A 34 -17.46 1.21 -21.73
C CYS A 34 -16.73 0.84 -20.43
N LYS A 35 -17.09 1.51 -19.33
CA LYS A 35 -16.52 1.32 -18.00
C LYS A 35 -16.52 -0.14 -17.57
N GLU A 36 -17.64 -0.85 -17.78
CA GLU A 36 -17.79 -2.28 -17.49
C GLU A 36 -16.74 -3.13 -18.22
N CYS A 37 -16.65 -2.99 -19.55
CA CYS A 37 -15.68 -3.74 -20.34
C CYS A 37 -14.23 -3.40 -19.99
N GLN A 38 -13.93 -2.12 -19.70
CA GLN A 38 -12.59 -1.73 -19.24
C GLN A 38 -12.27 -2.31 -17.86
N TYR A 39 -13.26 -2.39 -16.98
CA TYR A 39 -13.10 -2.95 -15.65
C TYR A 39 -12.92 -4.47 -15.69
N GLU A 40 -13.68 -5.18 -16.52
CA GLU A 40 -13.47 -6.60 -16.78
C GLU A 40 -12.08 -6.88 -17.36
N ASP A 41 -11.65 -6.08 -18.34
CA ASP A 41 -10.33 -6.19 -18.94
C ASP A 41 -9.22 -5.91 -17.91
N SER A 42 -9.42 -4.89 -17.06
CA SER A 42 -8.52 -4.59 -15.95
C SER A 42 -8.43 -5.75 -14.95
N ARG A 43 -9.56 -6.34 -14.54
CA ARG A 43 -9.59 -7.53 -13.68
C ARG A 43 -8.84 -8.72 -14.29
N LYS A 44 -8.89 -8.88 -15.60
CA LYS A 44 -8.19 -9.96 -16.32
C LYS A 44 -6.68 -9.68 -16.48
N ARG A 45 -6.27 -8.42 -16.69
CA ARG A 45 -4.85 -8.04 -16.82
C ARG A 45 -4.11 -7.98 -15.50
N ILE A 46 -4.79 -7.54 -14.43
CA ILE A 46 -4.26 -7.54 -13.07
C ILE A 46 -4.37 -8.96 -12.53
N GLY A 47 -3.58 -9.89 -13.09
CA GLY A 47 -3.45 -11.27 -12.63
C GLY A 47 -3.03 -11.36 -11.14
N PRO A 48 -2.73 -12.56 -10.61
CA PRO A 48 -2.59 -12.83 -9.17
C PRO A 48 -1.49 -12.03 -8.44
N TYR A 49 -0.69 -11.24 -9.17
CA TYR A 49 0.53 -10.63 -8.63
C TYR A 49 0.33 -9.30 -7.88
N ARG A 50 -0.85 -8.66 -7.86
CA ARG A 50 -1.01 -7.42 -7.06
C ARG A 50 -2.27 -7.36 -6.22
N ALA A 51 -2.29 -8.25 -5.23
CA ALA A 51 -2.82 -7.93 -3.90
C ALA A 51 -1.76 -8.29 -2.84
N THR A 52 -0.60 -7.63 -2.84
CA THR A 52 0.13 -7.53 -1.58
C THR A 52 -0.65 -6.53 -0.73
N SER A 53 -1.54 -7.07 0.10
CA SER A 53 -2.23 -6.33 1.15
C SER A 53 -1.20 -5.47 1.87
N LYS A 54 -1.26 -4.14 1.67
CA LYS A 54 -0.42 -3.16 2.38
C LYS A 54 -0.52 -3.32 3.91
N HIS A 55 -1.58 -3.99 4.38
CA HIS A 55 -1.96 -4.20 5.76
C HIS A 55 -1.36 -5.44 6.44
N GLU A 56 -0.66 -6.33 5.73
CA GLU A 56 -0.23 -7.61 6.32
C GLU A 56 1.26 -7.66 6.75
N ARG A 57 2.01 -6.58 6.49
CA ARG A 57 3.45 -6.50 6.86
C ARG A 57 3.74 -5.67 8.11
N THR A 58 2.72 -5.21 8.84
CA THR A 58 2.93 -4.55 10.13
C THR A 58 3.02 -5.58 11.22
N HIS A 59 4.24 -5.93 11.61
CA HIS A 59 4.49 -6.72 12.82
C HIS A 59 3.80 -6.06 14.02
N LYS A 60 2.91 -6.80 14.70
CA LYS A 60 2.25 -6.35 15.92
C LYS A 60 3.18 -6.58 17.10
N TRP A 61 3.61 -5.50 17.74
CA TRP A 61 4.39 -5.57 18.97
C TRP A 61 3.55 -6.20 20.09
N THR A 62 4.11 -7.21 20.76
CA THR A 62 3.55 -7.78 21.98
C THR A 62 4.08 -7.04 23.20
N ASP A 63 3.33 -7.05 24.31
CA ASP A 63 3.73 -6.41 25.57
C ASP A 63 5.11 -6.89 26.05
N ALA A 64 5.39 -8.19 25.92
CA ALA A 64 6.69 -8.77 26.24
C ALA A 64 7.84 -8.19 25.39
N GLN A 65 7.62 -7.97 24.09
CA GLN A 65 8.62 -7.36 23.20
C GLN A 65 8.82 -5.88 23.53
N GLU A 66 7.76 -5.16 23.91
CA GLU A 66 7.87 -3.75 24.31
C GLU A 66 8.62 -3.60 25.64
N ALA A 67 8.35 -4.48 26.61
CA ALA A 67 9.07 -4.53 27.88
C ALA A 67 10.56 -4.86 27.68
N ALA A 68 10.85 -5.89 26.88
CA ALA A 68 12.23 -6.26 26.54
C ALA A 68 12.96 -5.14 25.81
N LEU A 69 12.30 -4.46 24.86
CA LEU A 69 12.87 -3.32 24.16
C LEU A 69 13.24 -2.20 25.15
N LYS A 70 12.34 -1.81 26.05
CA LYS A 70 12.61 -0.73 27.03
C LYS A 70 13.77 -1.07 27.97
N ALA A 71 13.86 -2.33 28.43
CA ALA A 71 14.91 -2.77 29.34
C ALA A 71 16.28 -2.88 28.68
N LEU A 72 16.33 -3.33 27.42
CA LEU A 72 17.57 -3.75 26.76
C LEU A 72 18.11 -2.73 25.74
N TYR A 73 17.27 -1.85 25.21
CA TYR A 73 17.70 -0.78 24.31
C TYR A 73 18.81 0.14 24.85
N PRO A 74 18.85 0.50 26.15
CA PRO A 74 19.96 1.30 26.69
C PRO A 74 21.34 0.64 26.61
N THR A 75 21.42 -0.69 26.66
CA THR A 75 22.67 -1.46 26.80
C THR A 75 23.05 -2.26 25.56
N LYS A 76 22.06 -2.79 24.83
CA LYS A 76 22.29 -3.65 23.67
C LYS A 76 22.25 -2.88 22.35
N THR A 77 22.97 -3.40 21.37
CA THR A 77 22.92 -2.88 20.01
C THR A 77 21.63 -3.32 19.29
N GLY A 78 21.24 -2.60 18.23
CA GLY A 78 20.03 -2.96 17.48
C GLY A 78 20.12 -4.35 16.83
N LEU A 79 21.35 -4.83 16.57
CA LEU A 79 21.60 -6.14 15.97
C LEU A 79 21.36 -7.28 16.98
N GLU A 80 21.79 -7.10 18.23
CA GLU A 80 21.50 -8.04 19.31
C GLU A 80 20.01 -8.09 19.65
N LEU A 81 19.35 -6.93 19.69
CA LEU A 81 17.90 -6.85 19.88
C LEU A 81 17.13 -7.50 18.72
N SER A 82 17.67 -7.42 17.50
CA SER A 82 17.10 -8.07 16.32
C SER A 82 17.16 -9.59 16.44
N ALA A 83 18.29 -10.12 16.90
CA ALA A 83 18.45 -11.55 17.16
C ALA A 83 17.54 -12.05 18.29
N GLU A 84 17.38 -11.26 19.35
CA GLU A 84 16.60 -11.66 20.54
C GLU A 84 15.09 -11.54 20.35
N LEU A 85 14.63 -10.48 19.68
CA LEU A 85 13.19 -10.23 19.47
C LEU A 85 12.66 -10.87 18.18
N GLY A 86 13.54 -11.37 17.32
CA GLY A 86 13.19 -11.91 15.99
C GLY A 86 12.65 -10.84 15.03
N LEU A 87 12.97 -9.56 15.28
CA LEU A 87 12.47 -8.42 14.51
C LEU A 87 13.57 -7.80 13.68
N SER A 88 13.20 -7.17 12.57
CA SER A 88 14.15 -6.36 11.81
C SER A 88 14.67 -5.19 12.64
N THR A 89 15.95 -4.88 12.50
CA THR A 89 16.60 -3.71 13.13
C THR A 89 15.80 -2.42 12.90
N ASN A 90 15.27 -2.21 11.69
CA ASN A 90 14.42 -1.06 11.36
C ASN A 90 13.13 -1.00 12.20
N ALA A 91 12.49 -2.13 12.48
CA ALA A 91 11.28 -2.17 13.32
C ALA A 91 11.62 -1.79 14.77
N ILE A 92 12.77 -2.26 15.27
CA ILE A 92 13.29 -1.93 16.59
C ILE A 92 13.59 -0.42 16.71
N TYR A 93 14.29 0.17 15.74
CA TYR A 93 14.59 1.61 15.75
C TYR A 93 13.33 2.46 15.61
N ALA A 94 12.39 2.07 14.76
CA ALA A 94 11.11 2.77 14.62
C ALA A 94 10.35 2.77 15.95
N LYS A 95 10.22 1.60 16.60
CA LYS A 95 9.52 1.47 17.88
C LYS A 95 10.25 2.17 19.03
N ALA A 96 11.57 2.10 19.07
CA ALA A 96 12.36 2.82 20.06
C ALA A 96 12.21 4.34 19.94
N ARG A 97 12.09 4.85 18.71
CA ARG A 97 11.79 6.26 18.45
C ARG A 97 10.39 6.65 18.93
N GLU A 98 9.38 5.78 18.73
CA GLU A 98 8.03 6.00 19.24
C GLU A 98 8.02 6.09 20.78
N PHE A 99 8.82 5.26 21.46
CA PHE A 99 8.97 5.30 22.92
C PHE A 99 9.95 6.38 23.42
N GLY A 100 10.60 7.13 22.54
CA GLY A 100 11.60 8.13 22.91
C GLY A 100 12.84 7.55 23.61
N LEU A 101 13.14 6.26 23.40
CA LEU A 101 14.27 5.59 24.04
C LEU A 101 15.59 6.12 23.49
N LYS A 102 16.51 6.47 24.39
CA LYS A 102 17.88 6.87 24.06
C LYS A 102 18.83 5.78 24.49
N LYS A 103 19.86 5.52 23.68
CA LYS A 103 20.96 4.65 24.09
C LYS A 103 21.83 5.40 25.10
N TYR A 104 22.37 4.70 26.11
CA TYR A 104 23.44 5.30 26.89
C TYR A 104 24.65 5.44 25.98
N THR A 105 24.95 6.68 25.59
CA THR A 105 26.29 6.99 25.11
C THR A 105 27.20 6.85 26.32
N HIS A 106 27.93 5.73 26.42
CA HIS A 106 29.09 5.67 27.30
C HIS A 106 30.12 6.63 26.72
N ARG A 107 30.01 7.91 27.10
CA ARG A 107 31.00 8.92 26.75
C ARG A 107 32.07 8.80 27.82
N GLU A 108 32.95 7.81 27.65
CA GLU A 108 34.20 7.78 28.40
C GLU A 108 35.15 8.81 27.79
N TYR A 109 35.47 9.78 28.66
CA TYR A 109 36.53 10.80 28.61
C TYR A 109 36.46 11.87 27.50
#